data_AF-N1VSB5-F1
#
_entry.id   AF-N1VSB5-F1
#
_cell.length_a   1.000
_cell.length_b   1.000
_cell.length_c   1.000
_cell.angle_alpha   90.00
_cell.angle_beta   90.00
_cell.angle_gamma   90.00
#
_symmetry.space_group_name_H-M   'P 1'
#
loop_
_entity.id
_entity.type
_entity.pdbx_description
1 polymer ?
#
loop_
_entity_poly.entity_id
_entity_poly.type
_entity_poly.pdbx_seq_one_letter_code
_entity_poly.pdbx_strand_id
1 'polypeptide(L)'
;MPHENGRIYGSFKKICIPEFELRKEADVIATNLNLLKLDWEVGRISSSQLAFQIVLLYLERRVKRHPFLRMGRALPNRSESKEFLEVVRFYGMPDTVRYALWKWHIGEWDIRLINYNPSSLEMLESQSHGYRYSTISWDDAINGSLVEGKRDAFEHLLHDLAHAYMFFREDYDFEGQKQFFQNMWSDYPKYESVLETDPIFRTKFDYCISDMNSHPAHLSAYWNAIRREAGIPFQSQSPV
;
A
#
# COMPACT_ATOMS: atom_id res chain seq x y z
N MET A 1 -1.69 11.74 7.22
CA MET A 1 -2.02 12.75 6.19
C MET A 1 -0.75 13.54 5.86
N PRO A 2 0.14 13.02 5.04
CA PRO A 2 1.38 13.71 4.63
C PRO A 2 1.14 15.11 4.04
N HIS A 3 -0.09 15.55 3.78
CA HIS A 3 -0.43 16.94 3.45
C HIS A 3 -1.42 17.55 4.47
N GLU A 4 -1.03 17.66 5.74
CA GLU A 4 -1.88 18.30 6.76
C GLU A 4 -1.47 19.76 6.91
N ASN A 5 -2.39 20.68 6.60
CA ASN A 5 -2.14 22.13 6.64
C ASN A 5 -0.91 22.55 5.81
N GLY A 6 -0.68 21.89 4.67
CA GLY A 6 0.47 22.14 3.79
C GLY A 6 1.82 21.63 4.31
N ARG A 7 1.85 20.88 5.42
CA ARG A 7 3.08 20.28 5.97
C ARG A 7 3.24 18.83 5.54
N ILE A 8 4.46 18.51 5.10
CA ILE A 8 4.87 17.15 4.72
C ILE A 8 5.41 16.36 5.91
N TYR A 9 4.79 15.22 6.21
CA TYR A 9 5.25 14.29 7.25
C TYR A 9 5.14 12.82 6.82
N GLY A 10 5.59 11.91 7.69
CA GLY A 10 5.55 10.47 7.45
C GLY A 10 6.84 9.91 6.84
N SER A 11 6.79 8.62 6.51
CA SER A 11 7.96 7.83 6.09
C SER A 11 8.54 8.29 4.74
N PHE A 12 7.72 8.89 3.88
CA PHE A 12 8.09 9.30 2.53
C PHE A 12 8.36 10.81 2.39
N LYS A 13 8.38 11.56 3.49
CA LYS A 13 8.46 13.04 3.46
C LYS A 13 9.62 13.63 2.64
N LYS A 14 10.70 12.87 2.43
CA LYS A 14 11.89 13.31 1.66
C LYS A 14 11.65 13.31 0.15
N ILE A 15 10.59 12.64 -0.31
CA ILE A 15 10.24 12.46 -1.73
C ILE A 15 8.80 12.88 -2.03
N CYS A 16 8.08 13.46 -1.08
CA CYS A 16 6.83 14.16 -1.35
C CYS A 16 7.13 15.62 -1.72
N ILE A 17 6.28 16.20 -2.54
CA ILE A 17 6.35 17.62 -2.94
C ILE A 17 5.10 18.36 -2.45
N PRO A 18 5.14 19.70 -2.32
CA PRO A 18 3.95 20.46 -1.95
C PRO A 18 2.80 20.29 -2.95
N GLU A 19 1.56 20.39 -2.47
CA GLU A 19 0.36 20.21 -3.30
C GLU A 19 0.32 21.13 -4.53
N PHE A 20 0.75 22.40 -4.38
CA PHE A 20 0.80 23.36 -5.48
C PHE A 20 1.81 23.01 -6.58
N GLU A 21 2.72 22.05 -6.34
CA GLU A 21 3.67 21.54 -7.33
C GLU A 21 3.15 20.29 -8.06
N LEU A 22 2.14 19.60 -7.54
CA LEU A 22 1.63 18.34 -8.09
C LEU A 22 1.15 18.51 -9.53
N ARG A 23 0.36 19.56 -9.82
CA ARG A 23 -0.10 19.82 -11.19
C ARG A 23 1.06 20.03 -12.17
N LYS A 24 2.06 20.81 -11.75
CA LYS A 24 3.25 21.09 -12.58
C LYS A 24 4.09 19.84 -12.82
N GLU A 25 4.17 18.95 -11.84
CA GLU A 25 4.82 17.66 -12.00
C GLU A 25 4.04 16.79 -12.99
N ALA A 26 2.73 16.66 -12.79
CA ALA A 26 1.83 15.86 -13.63
C ALA A 26 1.90 16.30 -15.10
N ASP A 27 1.83 17.61 -15.39
CA ASP A 27 1.93 18.13 -16.75
C ASP A 27 3.25 17.71 -17.45
N VAL A 28 4.35 17.62 -16.69
CA VAL A 28 5.67 17.23 -17.23
C VAL A 28 5.78 15.74 -17.51
N ILE A 29 5.17 14.89 -16.67
CA ILE A 29 5.26 13.43 -16.80
C ILE A 29 4.02 12.80 -17.45
N ALA A 30 3.04 13.60 -17.87
CA ALA A 30 1.76 13.13 -18.40
C ALA A 30 1.92 12.14 -19.56
N THR A 31 2.82 12.42 -20.51
CA THR A 31 3.10 11.51 -21.63
C THR A 31 3.62 10.16 -21.14
N ASN A 32 4.54 10.16 -20.16
CA ASN A 32 5.07 8.92 -19.58
C ASN A 32 3.98 8.13 -18.86
N LEU A 33 3.13 8.80 -18.06
CA LEU A 33 2.02 8.15 -17.37
C LEU A 33 1.01 7.54 -18.34
N ASN A 34 0.62 8.27 -19.39
CA ASN A 34 -0.33 7.78 -20.39
C ASN A 34 0.22 6.57 -21.17
N LEU A 35 1.52 6.58 -21.53
CA LEU A 35 2.16 5.44 -22.18
C LEU A 35 2.21 4.21 -21.26
N LEU A 36 2.58 4.40 -19.99
CA LEU A 36 2.61 3.32 -19.01
C LEU A 36 1.22 2.73 -18.75
N LYS A 37 0.20 3.60 -18.64
CA LYS A 37 -1.20 3.19 -18.50
C LYS A 37 -1.63 2.34 -19.70
N LEU A 38 -1.39 2.84 -20.91
CA LEU A 38 -1.72 2.12 -22.14
C LEU A 38 -1.01 0.77 -22.21
N ASP A 39 0.30 0.73 -21.95
CA ASP A 39 1.10 -0.50 -21.97
C ASP A 39 0.57 -1.54 -20.98
N TRP A 40 0.09 -1.10 -19.82
CA TRP A 40 -0.52 -1.98 -18.83
C TRP A 40 -1.91 -2.47 -19.27
N GLU A 41 -2.78 -1.57 -19.74
CA GLU A 41 -4.14 -1.90 -20.20
C GLU A 41 -4.14 -2.89 -21.37
N VAL A 42 -3.14 -2.82 -22.26
CA VAL A 42 -2.98 -3.76 -23.39
C VAL A 42 -2.13 -4.99 -23.03
N GLY A 43 -1.71 -5.14 -21.78
CA GLY A 43 -0.95 -6.30 -21.28
C GLY A 43 0.49 -6.38 -21.76
N ARG A 44 1.08 -5.28 -22.26
CA ARG A 44 2.49 -5.22 -22.70
C ARG A 44 3.46 -5.27 -21.52
N ILE A 45 3.06 -4.73 -20.37
CA ILE A 45 3.81 -4.80 -19.12
C ILE A 45 2.94 -5.39 -18.01
N SER A 46 3.57 -6.15 -17.10
CA SER A 46 2.89 -6.67 -15.92
C SER A 46 2.60 -5.56 -14.91
N SER A 47 1.67 -5.83 -14.01
CA SER A 47 1.35 -4.94 -12.88
C SER A 47 2.55 -4.59 -12.00
N SER A 48 3.42 -5.57 -11.70
CA SER A 48 4.65 -5.34 -10.93
C SER A 48 5.66 -4.47 -11.70
N GLN A 49 5.77 -4.66 -13.01
CA GLN A 49 6.62 -3.84 -13.87
C GLN A 49 6.09 -2.40 -13.95
N LEU A 50 4.78 -2.22 -14.09
CA LEU A 50 4.16 -0.89 -14.09
C LEU A 50 4.46 -0.14 -12.78
N ALA A 51 4.22 -0.77 -11.62
CA ALA A 51 4.49 -0.16 -10.32
C ALA A 51 5.96 0.26 -10.19
N PHE A 52 6.89 -0.60 -10.63
CA PHE A 52 8.32 -0.28 -10.65
C PHE A 52 8.65 0.93 -11.54
N GLN A 53 8.10 0.99 -12.76
CA GLN A 53 8.34 2.11 -13.68
C GLN A 53 7.78 3.43 -13.15
N ILE A 54 6.61 3.41 -12.51
CA ILE A 54 6.05 4.59 -11.83
C ILE A 54 6.98 5.05 -10.71
N VAL A 55 7.47 4.13 -9.89
CA VAL A 55 8.40 4.45 -8.80
C VAL A 55 9.67 5.11 -9.33
N LEU A 56 10.26 4.60 -10.40
CA LEU A 56 11.42 5.22 -11.04
C LEU A 56 11.09 6.62 -11.59
N LEU A 57 9.98 6.75 -12.31
CA LEU A 57 9.56 8.00 -12.95
C LEU A 57 9.45 9.13 -11.93
N TYR A 58 8.71 8.92 -10.84
CA TYR A 58 8.53 9.93 -9.79
C TYR A 58 9.82 10.15 -8.99
N LEU A 59 10.54 9.09 -8.62
CA LEU A 59 11.75 9.21 -7.82
C LEU A 59 12.82 10.04 -8.53
N GLU A 60 13.04 9.77 -9.82
CA GLU A 60 14.02 10.50 -10.62
C GLU A 60 13.62 11.96 -10.83
N ARG A 61 12.31 12.20 -11.01
CA ARG A 61 11.76 13.55 -11.13
C ARG A 61 11.96 14.38 -9.87
N ARG A 62 11.68 13.81 -8.70
CA ARG A 62 11.66 14.52 -7.42
C ARG A 62 13.03 14.66 -6.78
N VAL A 63 13.86 13.61 -6.82
CA VAL A 63 15.19 13.64 -6.18
C VAL A 63 16.22 14.36 -7.04
N LYS A 64 16.11 14.30 -8.38
CA LYS A 64 16.99 14.90 -9.41
C LYS A 64 18.46 14.45 -9.36
N ARG A 65 19.11 14.50 -8.20
CA ARG A 65 20.51 14.10 -7.96
C ARG A 65 20.56 12.87 -7.04
N HIS A 66 21.11 11.78 -7.56
CA HIS A 66 21.29 10.51 -6.82
C HIS A 66 19.98 9.91 -6.26
N PRO A 67 19.01 9.55 -7.13
CA PRO A 67 17.79 8.84 -6.73
C PRO A 67 18.06 7.49 -6.04
N PHE A 68 19.27 6.96 -6.20
CA PHE A 68 19.71 5.68 -5.64
C PHE A 68 20.85 5.90 -4.66
N LEU A 69 20.84 5.13 -3.55
CA LEU A 69 21.94 5.14 -2.59
C LEU A 69 23.17 4.49 -3.22
N ARG A 70 24.36 5.03 -2.94
CA ARG A 70 25.62 4.53 -3.49
C ARG A 70 25.90 3.12 -2.94
N MET A 71 25.95 2.13 -3.82
CA MET A 71 26.25 0.72 -3.47
C MET A 71 27.73 0.34 -3.66
N GLY A 72 28.61 1.29 -3.97
CA GLY A 72 30.03 1.02 -4.26
C GLY A 72 30.30 0.24 -5.55
N ARG A 73 29.26 -0.01 -6.35
CA ARG A 73 29.29 -0.72 -7.65
C ARG A 73 28.51 0.07 -8.69
N ALA A 74 28.74 -0.24 -9.97
CA ALA A 74 27.90 0.28 -11.05
C ALA A 74 26.43 -0.13 -10.82
N LEU A 75 25.50 0.77 -11.12
CA LEU A 75 24.08 0.45 -11.04
C LEU A 75 23.73 -0.60 -12.10
N PRO A 76 22.96 -1.65 -11.76
CA PRO A 76 22.39 -2.57 -12.75
C PRO A 76 21.55 -1.83 -13.78
N ASN A 77 21.27 -2.50 -14.89
CA ASN A 77 20.37 -1.96 -15.90
C ASN A 77 18.95 -1.84 -15.35
N ARG A 78 18.27 -0.71 -15.61
CA ARG A 78 16.89 -0.48 -15.13
C ARG A 78 15.86 -1.31 -15.89
N SER A 79 16.20 -1.82 -17.08
CA SER A 79 15.34 -2.78 -17.79
C SER A 79 15.35 -4.16 -17.14
N GLU A 80 16.37 -4.45 -16.33
CA GLU A 80 16.54 -5.67 -15.53
C GLU A 80 16.00 -5.43 -14.12
N SER A 81 14.67 -5.30 -14.03
CA SER A 81 13.99 -4.87 -12.80
C SER A 81 14.24 -5.79 -11.60
N LYS A 82 14.43 -7.11 -11.81
CA LYS A 82 14.75 -8.06 -10.74
C LYS A 82 16.09 -7.76 -10.10
N GLU A 83 17.14 -7.71 -10.91
CA GLU A 83 18.52 -7.46 -10.51
C GLU A 83 18.65 -6.06 -9.91
N PHE A 84 17.96 -5.08 -10.50
CA PHE A 84 17.92 -3.72 -10.00
C PHE A 84 17.29 -3.67 -8.61
N LEU A 85 16.09 -4.24 -8.45
CA LEU A 85 15.37 -4.22 -7.19
C LEU A 85 16.08 -5.02 -6.11
N GLU A 86 16.81 -6.07 -6.43
CA GLU A 86 17.56 -6.85 -5.43
C GLU A 86 18.61 -6.01 -4.70
N VAL A 87 19.39 -5.22 -5.44
CA VAL A 87 20.58 -4.55 -4.90
C VAL A 87 20.43 -3.04 -4.70
N VAL A 88 19.58 -2.36 -5.47
CA VAL A 88 19.52 -0.89 -5.47
C VAL A 88 18.56 -0.37 -4.41
N ARG A 89 19.05 0.50 -3.54
CA ARG A 89 18.23 1.18 -2.52
C ARG A 89 17.78 2.56 -3.00
N PHE A 90 16.53 2.91 -2.74
CA PHE A 90 15.95 4.19 -3.13
C PHE A 90 16.22 5.28 -2.09
N TYR A 91 16.60 6.47 -2.54
CA TYR A 91 16.76 7.61 -1.66
C TYR A 91 15.40 8.04 -1.09
N GLY A 92 15.35 8.29 0.22
CA GLY A 92 14.18 8.87 0.87
C GLY A 92 12.97 7.94 1.01
N MET A 93 13.12 6.64 0.69
CA MET A 93 12.12 5.60 0.94
C MET A 93 12.65 4.55 1.94
N PRO A 94 11.79 4.03 2.83
CA PRO A 94 12.08 2.80 3.55
C PRO A 94 12.32 1.62 2.60
N ASP A 95 13.14 0.65 3.03
CA ASP A 95 13.45 -0.53 2.20
C ASP A 95 12.23 -1.45 1.96
N THR A 96 11.16 -1.26 2.74
CA THR A 96 9.91 -2.02 2.64
C THR A 96 9.31 -1.96 1.25
N VAL A 97 9.29 -0.78 0.61
CA VAL A 97 8.76 -0.58 -0.75
C VAL A 97 9.56 -1.38 -1.76
N ARG A 98 10.90 -1.23 -1.77
CA ARG A 98 11.77 -1.94 -2.71
C ARG A 98 11.64 -3.45 -2.53
N TYR A 99 11.64 -3.91 -1.28
CA TYR A 99 11.52 -5.34 -0.98
C TYR A 99 10.18 -5.91 -1.45
N ALA A 100 9.07 -5.20 -1.22
CA ALA A 100 7.76 -5.59 -1.72
C ALA A 100 7.74 -5.66 -3.25
N LEU A 101 8.26 -4.65 -3.94
CA LEU A 101 8.39 -4.67 -5.41
C LEU A 101 9.23 -5.84 -5.89
N TRP A 102 10.35 -6.13 -5.23
CA TRP A 102 11.23 -7.25 -5.60
C TRP A 102 10.50 -8.58 -5.49
N LYS A 103 9.88 -8.87 -4.34
CA LYS A 103 9.14 -10.11 -4.08
C LYS A 103 7.91 -10.24 -4.98
N TRP A 104 7.23 -9.15 -5.29
CA TRP A 104 6.16 -9.12 -6.28
C TRP A 104 6.68 -9.49 -7.68
N HIS A 105 7.81 -8.89 -8.08
CA HIS A 105 8.35 -9.05 -9.42
C HIS A 105 8.88 -10.47 -9.70
N ILE A 106 9.32 -11.18 -8.67
CA ILE A 106 9.72 -12.60 -8.77
C ILE A 106 8.55 -13.58 -8.53
N GLY A 107 7.35 -13.07 -8.22
CA GLY A 107 6.13 -13.87 -8.06
C GLY A 107 6.01 -14.58 -6.71
N GLU A 108 6.82 -14.18 -5.71
CA GLU A 108 6.73 -14.77 -4.36
C GLU A 108 5.59 -14.16 -3.53
N TRP A 109 5.26 -12.89 -3.74
CA TRP A 109 4.18 -12.20 -3.03
C TRP A 109 3.02 -11.89 -3.98
N ASP A 110 1.80 -12.33 -3.63
CA ASP A 110 0.57 -12.05 -4.39
C ASP A 110 0.10 -10.62 -4.11
N ILE A 111 0.70 -9.67 -4.82
CA ILE A 111 0.27 -8.28 -4.85
C ILE A 111 -0.48 -8.05 -6.15
N ARG A 112 -1.65 -7.42 -6.06
CA ARG A 112 -2.52 -7.17 -7.21
C ARG A 112 -2.70 -5.68 -7.41
N LEU A 113 -2.38 -5.21 -8.61
CA LEU A 113 -2.54 -3.80 -8.95
C LEU A 113 -3.99 -3.51 -9.32
N ILE A 114 -4.57 -2.50 -8.68
CA ILE A 114 -5.90 -1.98 -8.99
C ILE A 114 -5.84 -0.48 -9.26
N ASN A 115 -6.86 0.03 -9.96
CA ASN A 115 -6.96 1.43 -10.41
C ASN A 115 -8.14 2.18 -9.77
N TYR A 116 -8.63 1.66 -8.64
CA TYR A 116 -9.69 2.26 -7.83
C TYR A 116 -9.33 2.08 -6.35
N ASN A 117 -9.87 2.93 -5.48
CA ASN A 117 -9.65 2.79 -4.04
C ASN A 117 -10.55 1.67 -3.51
N PRO A 118 -9.99 0.57 -2.97
CA PRO A 118 -10.80 -0.51 -2.43
C PRO A 118 -11.46 -0.06 -1.13
N SER A 119 -12.68 -0.53 -0.90
CA SER A 119 -13.32 -0.40 0.41
C SER A 119 -12.59 -1.23 1.47
N SER A 120 -12.81 -0.90 2.75
CA SER A 120 -12.30 -1.69 3.88
C SER A 120 -12.73 -3.16 3.78
N LEU A 121 -13.94 -3.42 3.28
CA LEU A 121 -14.49 -4.76 3.10
C LEU A 121 -13.80 -5.52 1.96
N GLU A 122 -13.54 -4.89 0.82
CA GLU A 122 -12.75 -5.49 -0.26
C GLU A 122 -11.30 -5.79 0.20
N MET A 123 -10.73 -4.92 1.03
CA MET A 123 -9.41 -5.16 1.61
C MET A 123 -9.44 -6.35 2.59
N LEU A 124 -10.48 -6.47 3.42
CA LEU A 124 -10.68 -7.64 4.28
C LEU A 124 -10.76 -8.94 3.46
N GLU A 125 -11.57 -8.93 2.40
CA GLU A 125 -11.73 -10.06 1.50
C GLU A 125 -10.38 -10.46 0.91
N SER A 126 -9.62 -9.51 0.35
CA SER A 126 -8.31 -9.80 -0.25
C SER A 126 -7.33 -10.44 0.72
N GLN A 127 -7.23 -9.89 1.94
CA GLN A 127 -6.33 -10.38 2.96
C GLN A 127 -6.75 -11.76 3.49
N SER A 128 -8.06 -12.03 3.56
CA SER A 128 -8.58 -13.35 3.91
C SER A 128 -8.18 -14.43 2.88
N HIS A 129 -8.03 -14.03 1.63
CA HIS A 129 -7.54 -14.88 0.55
C HIS A 129 -6.01 -14.93 0.45
N GLY A 130 -5.29 -14.14 1.24
CA GLY A 130 -3.83 -14.15 1.29
C GLY A 130 -3.14 -13.28 0.23
N TYR A 131 -3.82 -12.27 -0.30
CA TYR A 131 -3.22 -11.30 -1.22
C TYR A 131 -3.45 -9.85 -0.76
N ARG A 132 -2.67 -8.90 -1.29
CA ARG A 132 -2.83 -7.46 -1.01
C ARG A 132 -3.00 -6.67 -2.30
N TYR A 133 -3.77 -5.59 -2.22
CA TYR A 133 -3.82 -4.61 -3.29
C TYR A 133 -2.65 -3.64 -3.23
N SER A 134 -2.30 -3.16 -4.42
CA SER A 134 -1.50 -1.95 -4.64
C SER A 134 -2.29 -1.05 -5.59
N THR A 135 -2.43 0.23 -5.25
CA THR A 135 -3.37 1.10 -5.95
C THR A 135 -2.64 2.20 -6.72
N ILE A 136 -3.09 2.46 -7.95
CA ILE A 136 -2.74 3.68 -8.69
C ILE A 136 -4.04 4.43 -8.99
N SER A 137 -4.20 5.60 -8.38
CA SER A 137 -5.21 6.56 -8.82
C SER A 137 -4.69 7.28 -10.08
N TRP A 138 -5.07 6.77 -11.25
CA TRP A 138 -4.66 7.37 -12.53
C TRP A 138 -5.15 8.80 -12.69
N ASP A 139 -6.39 9.06 -12.27
CA ASP A 139 -6.97 10.39 -12.39
C ASP A 139 -6.21 11.40 -11.53
N ASP A 140 -5.82 11.03 -10.31
CA ASP A 140 -5.01 11.89 -9.45
C ASP A 140 -3.58 12.05 -9.96
N ALA A 141 -2.98 10.97 -10.47
CA ALA A 141 -1.63 11.01 -11.04
C ALA A 141 -1.55 11.93 -12.27
N ILE A 142 -2.54 11.84 -13.17
CA ILE A 142 -2.60 12.63 -14.41
C ILE A 142 -3.00 14.08 -14.14
N ASN A 143 -3.93 14.30 -13.20
CA ASN A 143 -4.37 15.66 -12.89
C ASN A 143 -3.46 16.39 -11.89
N GLY A 144 -2.58 15.68 -11.20
CA GLY A 144 -1.74 16.23 -10.13
C GLY A 144 -2.59 16.67 -8.94
N SER A 145 -3.49 15.79 -8.49
CA SER A 145 -4.35 16.01 -7.31
C SER A 145 -4.03 15.02 -6.18
N LEU A 146 -4.61 15.28 -5.01
CA LEU A 146 -4.48 14.42 -3.84
C LEU A 146 -5.55 13.33 -3.83
N VAL A 147 -5.13 12.08 -3.68
CA VAL A 147 -6.00 10.94 -3.37
C VAL A 147 -6.64 11.17 -2.00
N GLU A 148 -7.97 11.22 -1.97
CA GLU A 148 -8.80 11.50 -0.79
C GLU A 148 -8.45 12.82 -0.06
N GLY A 149 -7.77 13.76 -0.73
CA GLY A 149 -7.28 14.99 -0.10
C GLY A 149 -6.13 14.76 0.90
N LYS A 150 -5.44 13.61 0.84
CA LYS A 150 -4.47 13.19 1.87
C LYS A 150 -3.04 13.06 1.38
N ARG A 151 -2.87 12.41 0.23
CA ARG A 151 -1.58 11.95 -0.33
C ARG A 151 -1.63 12.13 -1.84
N ASP A 152 -0.49 12.38 -2.46
CA ASP A 152 -0.43 12.29 -3.92
C ASP A 152 -0.50 10.81 -4.38
N ALA A 153 -0.77 10.60 -5.68
CA ALA A 153 -0.93 9.26 -6.24
C ALA A 153 0.35 8.39 -6.12
N PHE A 154 1.53 9.00 -6.14
CA PHE A 154 2.79 8.29 -6.00
C PHE A 154 2.97 7.79 -4.56
N GLU A 155 2.76 8.65 -3.56
CA GLU A 155 2.83 8.27 -2.16
C GLU A 155 1.75 7.25 -1.79
N HIS A 156 0.57 7.32 -2.41
CA HIS A 156 -0.48 6.32 -2.23
C HIS A 156 0.00 4.92 -2.66
N LEU A 157 0.60 4.81 -3.86
CA LEU A 157 1.22 3.57 -4.34
C LEU A 157 2.31 3.06 -3.37
N LEU A 158 3.19 3.96 -2.90
CA LEU A 158 4.27 3.60 -1.97
C LEU A 158 3.73 3.09 -0.63
N HIS A 159 2.63 3.67 -0.15
CA HIS A 159 1.99 3.27 1.09
C HIS A 159 1.44 1.84 0.99
N ASP A 160 0.75 1.53 -0.10
CA ASP A 160 0.22 0.18 -0.31
C ASP A 160 1.35 -0.86 -0.42
N LEU A 161 2.44 -0.53 -1.10
CA LEU A 161 3.63 -1.39 -1.16
C LEU A 161 4.27 -1.59 0.22
N ALA A 162 4.32 -0.55 1.06
CA ALA A 162 4.81 -0.66 2.42
C ALA A 162 3.89 -1.56 3.27
N HIS A 163 2.58 -1.51 3.08
CA HIS A 163 1.66 -2.40 3.76
C HIS A 163 1.71 -3.83 3.25
N ALA A 164 1.86 -4.03 1.95
CA ALA A 164 2.10 -5.36 1.39
C ALA A 164 3.34 -6.00 2.02
N TYR A 165 4.42 -5.23 2.22
CA TYR A 165 5.57 -5.71 2.99
C TYR A 165 5.21 -6.15 4.41
N MET A 166 4.40 -5.37 5.13
CA MET A 166 3.99 -5.71 6.49
C MET A 166 3.10 -6.96 6.54
N PHE A 167 2.32 -7.21 5.49
CA PHE A 167 1.47 -8.39 5.39
C PHE A 167 2.27 -9.67 5.13
N PHE A 168 3.21 -9.64 4.18
CA PHE A 168 3.93 -10.83 3.75
C PHE A 168 5.24 -11.13 4.49
N ARG A 169 5.76 -10.20 5.30
CA ARG A 169 7.02 -10.41 6.03
C ARG A 169 6.91 -11.57 7.02
N GLU A 170 7.91 -12.44 7.01
CA GLU A 170 7.92 -13.72 7.74
C GLU A 170 7.78 -13.55 9.26
N ASP A 171 8.45 -12.56 9.83
CA ASP A 171 8.44 -12.31 11.28
C ASP A 171 7.10 -11.78 11.81
N TYR A 172 6.17 -11.45 10.92
CA TYR A 172 4.79 -11.07 11.28
C TYR A 172 3.80 -12.23 11.12
N ASP A 173 4.27 -13.45 10.87
CA ASP A 173 3.41 -14.64 10.74
C ASP A 173 2.29 -14.42 9.72
N PHE A 174 2.66 -14.43 8.43
CA PHE A 174 1.73 -14.25 7.31
C PHE A 174 0.52 -15.18 7.39
N GLU A 175 0.73 -16.47 7.70
CA GLU A 175 -0.37 -17.44 7.79
C GLU A 175 -1.30 -17.11 8.97
N GLY A 176 -0.75 -16.73 10.13
CA GLY A 176 -1.56 -16.26 11.25
C GLY A 176 -2.34 -14.97 10.94
N GLN A 177 -1.76 -14.04 10.18
CA GLN A 177 -2.46 -12.82 9.75
C GLN A 177 -3.62 -13.17 8.81
N LYS A 178 -3.36 -14.01 7.80
CA LYS A 178 -4.37 -14.51 6.87
C LYS A 178 -5.52 -15.20 7.63
N GLN A 179 -5.22 -16.08 8.56
CA GLN A 179 -6.23 -16.75 9.39
C GLN A 179 -7.06 -15.76 10.22
N PHE A 180 -6.41 -14.72 10.78
CA PHE A 180 -7.12 -13.65 11.49
C PHE A 180 -8.14 -12.96 10.57
N PHE A 181 -7.72 -12.56 9.36
CA PHE A 181 -8.62 -11.91 8.40
C PHE A 181 -9.71 -12.85 7.87
N GLN A 182 -9.45 -14.15 7.71
CA GLN A 182 -10.46 -15.15 7.38
C GLN A 182 -11.54 -15.27 8.45
N ASN A 183 -11.14 -15.26 9.71
CA ASN A 183 -12.08 -15.29 10.83
C ASN A 183 -12.92 -14.01 10.86
N MET A 184 -12.28 -12.84 10.69
CA MET A 184 -12.96 -11.54 10.63
C MET A 184 -13.95 -11.46 9.46
N TRP A 185 -13.58 -11.95 8.27
CA TRP A 185 -14.45 -12.03 7.11
C TRP A 185 -15.67 -12.92 7.36
N SER A 186 -15.44 -14.11 7.91
CA SER A 186 -16.50 -15.07 8.25
C SER A 186 -17.45 -14.54 9.32
N ASP A 187 -16.92 -13.75 10.26
CA ASP A 187 -17.68 -13.16 11.36
C ASP A 187 -18.31 -11.80 11.00
N TYR A 188 -17.96 -11.19 9.86
CA TYR A 188 -18.45 -9.86 9.46
C TYR A 188 -19.98 -9.70 9.56
N PRO A 189 -20.82 -10.65 9.09
CA PRO A 189 -22.28 -10.57 9.22
C PRO A 189 -22.78 -10.42 10.67
N LYS A 190 -22.00 -10.92 11.65
CA LYS A 190 -22.36 -10.80 13.08
C LYS A 190 -22.22 -9.37 13.60
N TYR A 191 -21.47 -8.52 12.90
CA TYR A 191 -21.15 -7.16 13.33
C TYR A 191 -21.87 -6.07 12.54
N GLU A 192 -22.55 -6.41 11.42
CA GLU A 192 -23.20 -5.43 10.53
C GLU A 192 -24.10 -4.44 11.29
N SER A 193 -24.98 -4.95 12.15
CA SER A 193 -25.90 -4.09 12.93
C SER A 193 -25.17 -3.11 13.85
N VAL A 194 -24.05 -3.52 14.46
CA VAL A 194 -23.25 -2.63 15.33
C VAL A 194 -22.46 -1.63 14.48
N LEU A 195 -21.92 -2.07 13.35
CA LEU A 195 -21.22 -1.20 12.41
C LEU A 195 -22.15 -0.11 11.89
N GLU A 196 -23.44 -0.38 11.68
CA GLU A 196 -24.44 0.63 11.28
C GLU A 196 -24.80 1.64 12.36
N THR A 197 -24.80 1.22 13.62
CA THR A 197 -25.32 2.02 14.73
C THR A 197 -24.25 2.70 15.56
N ASP A 198 -23.00 2.26 15.50
CA ASP A 198 -21.85 2.82 16.21
C ASP A 198 -20.75 3.29 15.23
N PRO A 199 -20.73 4.58 14.87
CA PRO A 199 -19.72 5.16 13.97
C PRO A 199 -18.28 5.09 14.51
N ILE A 200 -18.10 5.10 15.83
CA ILE A 200 -16.78 5.03 16.46
C ILE A 200 -16.22 3.62 16.30
N PHE A 201 -17.05 2.62 16.58
CA PHE A 201 -16.71 1.23 16.36
C PHE A 201 -16.43 0.96 14.88
N ARG A 202 -17.29 1.43 13.96
CA ARG A 202 -17.08 1.31 12.51
C ARG A 202 -15.71 1.85 12.08
N THR A 203 -15.36 3.06 12.51
CA THR A 203 -14.07 3.67 12.13
C THR A 203 -12.87 2.82 12.58
N LYS A 204 -12.92 2.28 13.80
CA LYS A 204 -11.86 1.40 14.33
C LYS A 204 -11.83 0.03 13.66
N PHE A 205 -12.99 -0.51 13.35
CA PHE A 205 -13.13 -1.76 12.60
C PHE A 205 -12.55 -1.62 11.19
N ASP A 206 -12.94 -0.55 10.47
CA ASP A 206 -12.43 -0.22 9.14
C ASP A 206 -10.91 -0.10 9.14
N TYR A 207 -10.34 0.59 10.14
CA TYR A 207 -8.89 0.68 10.31
C TYR A 207 -8.24 -0.71 10.50
N CYS A 208 -8.83 -1.56 11.35
CA CYS A 208 -8.33 -2.91 11.61
C CYS A 208 -8.26 -3.76 10.33
N ILE A 209 -9.26 -3.65 9.45
CA ILE A 209 -9.39 -4.52 8.28
C ILE A 209 -8.76 -3.93 7.01
N SER A 210 -8.34 -2.66 7.00
CA SER A 210 -7.75 -2.01 5.83
C SER A 210 -6.23 -1.78 5.95
N ASP A 211 -5.77 -1.23 7.08
CA ASP A 211 -4.43 -0.64 7.21
C ASP A 211 -3.58 -1.30 8.31
N MET A 212 -4.09 -2.33 8.98
CA MET A 212 -3.42 -2.93 10.15
C MET A 212 -2.72 -4.25 9.84
N ASN A 213 -1.69 -4.25 9.00
CA ASN A 213 -0.84 -5.44 8.84
C ASN A 213 0.20 -5.51 9.98
N SER A 214 0.04 -6.48 10.88
CA SER A 214 0.84 -6.66 12.09
C SER A 214 0.85 -8.12 12.55
N HIS A 215 1.70 -8.48 13.50
CA HIS A 215 1.69 -9.81 14.10
C HIS A 215 0.27 -10.19 14.63
N PRO A 216 -0.20 -11.43 14.47
CA PRO A 216 -1.57 -11.85 14.81
C PRO A 216 -1.98 -11.58 16.26
N ALA A 217 -1.02 -11.64 17.18
CA ALA A 217 -1.22 -11.27 18.57
C ALA A 217 -1.62 -9.79 18.74
N HIS A 218 -1.01 -8.88 17.97
CA HIS A 218 -1.36 -7.45 17.99
C HIS A 218 -2.71 -7.18 17.33
N LEU A 219 -2.99 -7.83 16.20
CA LEU A 219 -4.30 -7.80 15.55
C LEU A 219 -5.41 -8.24 16.51
N SER A 220 -5.21 -9.38 17.15
CA SER A 220 -6.17 -9.93 18.13
C SER A 220 -6.33 -9.02 19.34
N ALA A 221 -5.24 -8.45 19.86
CA ALA A 221 -5.29 -7.51 20.99
C ALA A 221 -6.08 -6.24 20.64
N TYR A 222 -5.82 -5.66 19.47
CA TYR A 222 -6.56 -4.49 18.99
C TYR A 222 -8.04 -4.81 18.80
N TRP A 223 -8.34 -5.91 18.10
CA TRP A 223 -9.71 -6.36 17.87
C TRP A 223 -10.49 -6.55 19.18
N ASN A 224 -9.88 -7.24 20.14
CA ASN A 224 -10.47 -7.47 21.45
C ASN A 224 -10.68 -6.17 22.24
N ALA A 225 -9.79 -5.18 22.09
CA ALA A 225 -9.93 -3.89 22.72
C ALA A 225 -11.14 -3.12 22.15
N ILE A 226 -11.27 -3.02 20.83
CA ILE A 226 -12.35 -2.24 20.21
C ILE A 226 -13.72 -2.89 20.42
N ARG A 227 -13.79 -4.23 20.44
CA ARG A 227 -15.02 -4.95 20.82
C ARG A 227 -15.45 -4.66 22.24
N ARG A 228 -14.50 -4.68 23.18
CA ARG A 228 -14.77 -4.40 24.60
C ARG A 228 -15.28 -2.98 24.80
N GLU A 229 -14.64 -2.01 24.13
CA GLU A 229 -15.07 -0.61 24.16
C GLU A 229 -16.50 -0.42 23.62
N ALA A 230 -16.89 -1.17 22.59
CA ALA A 230 -18.24 -1.18 22.02
C ALA A 230 -19.24 -2.06 22.80
N GLY A 231 -18.85 -2.68 23.92
CA GLY A 231 -19.73 -3.55 24.70
C GLY A 231 -20.10 -4.88 24.03
N ILE A 232 -19.36 -5.30 23.00
CA ILE A 232 -19.61 -6.55 22.27
C ILE A 232 -19.03 -7.73 23.07
N PRO A 233 -19.84 -8.70 23.50
CA PRO A 233 -19.38 -9.81 24.33
C PRO A 233 -18.38 -10.70 23.60
N PHE A 234 -17.43 -11.28 24.35
CA PHE A 234 -16.58 -12.35 23.86
C PHE A 234 -17.41 -13.62 23.76
N GLN A 235 -17.60 -14.14 22.55
CA GLN A 235 -17.96 -15.54 22.41
C GLN A 235 -16.72 -16.33 22.81
N SER A 236 -16.77 -16.95 23.99
CA SER A 236 -15.78 -17.95 24.40
C SER A 236 -15.70 -18.99 23.29
N GLN A 237 -14.56 -19.08 22.61
CA GLN A 237 -14.31 -20.22 21.73
C GLN A 237 -14.40 -21.47 22.60
N SER A 238 -15.34 -22.36 22.29
CA SER A 238 -15.34 -23.70 22.87
C SER A 238 -13.98 -24.32 22.57
N PRO A 239 -13.28 -24.90 23.57
CA PRO A 239 -12.05 -25.63 23.30
C PRO A 239 -12.38 -26.79 22.36
N VAL A 240 -11.64 -26.86 21.25
CA VAL A 240 -11.56 -28.04 20.39
C VAL A 240 -10.65 -29.06 21.06
#